data_AF-A0A1V1T5E9-F1
#
_entry.id   AF-A0A1V1T5E9-F1
#
_cell.length_a   1.000
_cell.length_b   1.000
_cell.length_c   1.000
_cell.angle_alpha   90.00
_cell.angle_beta   90.00
_cell.angle_gamma   90.00
#
_symmetry.space_group_name_H-M   'P 1'
#
loop_
_entity.id
_entity.type
_entity.pdbx_description
1 polymer ?
#
loop_
_entity_poly.entity_id
_entity_poly.type
_entity_poly.pdbx_seq_one_letter_code
_entity_poly.pdbx_strand_id
1 'polypeptide(L)'
;MASNARDQLADLTKDTTAAAFNPLFKPSDVDTLTILYDRVINIATSALKVTFYCDSAFIDWSDPFSRWIDTAFTYTATDGSTKSVSLYKVGQDRSKKPGTSGSFTTLGYKLDLPNGDVADFSDQAHIMVSENRWNHPKNDGLDHRPLSIVNSDGLRDGYTALDQLKPLSETVFHELMHAVGGTVKPKSGRKRITDDPILPVVTKKIYGYKLCVEVNQARDDAAAIAQGASPLTRAECPMILAKALYLQVKKQKTYWSTGDVDRNTLRAAGIPPPSTNNKLRRKEIMWRA
;
A
#
# COMPACT_ATOMS: atom_id res chain seq x y z
N MET A 1 8.39 11.27 -3.07
CA MET A 1 8.12 10.51 -1.84
C MET A 1 9.26 9.57 -1.49
N ALA A 2 9.50 8.48 -2.24
CA ALA A 2 10.52 7.47 -1.87
C ALA A 2 11.92 8.03 -1.61
N SER A 3 12.48 8.86 -2.50
CA SER A 3 13.83 9.44 -2.31
C SER A 3 13.92 10.22 -1.01
N ASN A 4 12.94 11.08 -0.74
CA ASN A 4 12.92 11.86 0.49
C ASN A 4 12.77 10.97 1.75
N ALA A 5 11.95 9.92 1.68
CA ALA A 5 11.79 8.99 2.78
C ALA A 5 13.10 8.25 3.08
N ARG A 6 13.75 7.70 2.05
CA ARG A 6 15.06 7.06 2.13
C ARG A 6 16.12 7.98 2.73
N ASP A 7 16.22 9.21 2.21
CA ASP A 7 17.24 10.16 2.66
C ASP A 7 17.01 10.58 4.13
N GLN A 8 15.76 10.66 4.58
CA GLN A 8 15.44 10.95 5.98
C GLN A 8 15.69 9.76 6.91
N LEU A 9 15.51 8.52 6.46
CA LEU A 9 15.80 7.33 7.25
C LEU A 9 17.29 7.21 7.63
N ALA A 10 18.19 7.90 6.93
CA ALA A 10 19.62 7.96 7.28
C ALA A 10 19.90 8.66 8.62
N ASP A 11 18.96 9.46 9.13
CA ASP A 11 19.11 10.17 10.40
C ASP A 11 17.80 10.21 11.19
N LEU A 12 17.59 9.17 12.00
CA LEU A 12 16.44 9.08 12.90
C LEU A 12 16.53 10.01 14.12
N THR A 13 17.64 10.75 14.31
CA THR A 13 17.79 11.65 15.47
C THR A 13 17.01 12.95 15.32
N LYS A 14 16.62 13.31 14.09
CA LYS A 14 15.77 14.47 13.82
C LYS A 14 14.38 14.26 14.40
N ASP A 15 13.92 15.16 15.27
CA ASP A 15 12.60 15.07 15.92
C ASP A 15 11.45 14.77 14.95
N THR A 16 11.45 15.41 13.78
CA THR A 16 10.41 15.24 12.76
C THR A 16 10.44 13.85 12.12
N THR A 17 11.64 13.33 11.88
CA THR A 17 11.84 11.98 11.32
C THR A 17 11.46 10.94 12.36
N ALA A 18 11.94 11.07 13.60
CA ALA A 18 11.58 10.21 14.72
C ALA A 18 10.07 10.20 14.96
N ALA A 19 9.42 11.36 14.91
CA ALA A 19 7.97 11.47 15.13
C ALA A 19 7.14 10.78 14.04
N ALA A 20 7.58 10.82 12.78
CA ALA A 20 6.93 10.07 11.70
C ALA A 20 7.23 8.57 11.76
N PHE A 21 8.45 8.20 12.18
CA PHE A 21 8.96 6.83 12.14
C PHE A 21 8.53 5.97 13.33
N ASN A 22 8.81 6.41 14.55
CA ASN A 22 8.68 5.60 15.78
C ASN A 22 7.29 4.98 16.00
N PRO A 23 6.17 5.66 15.66
CA PRO A 23 4.85 5.04 15.81
C PRO A 23 4.63 3.88 14.85
N LEU A 24 5.27 3.91 13.68
CA LEU A 24 4.99 3.01 12.56
C LEU A 24 6.01 1.86 12.47
N PHE A 25 7.25 2.07 12.91
CA PHE A 25 8.35 1.14 12.72
C PHE A 25 9.33 1.14 13.90
N LYS A 26 10.24 0.16 13.89
CA LYS A 26 11.37 0.03 14.83
C LYS A 26 12.69 0.32 14.12
N PRO A 27 13.75 0.76 14.82
CA PRO A 27 15.05 1.00 14.19
C PRO A 27 15.60 -0.18 13.37
N SER A 28 15.29 -1.42 13.76
CA SER A 28 15.66 -2.64 13.02
C SER A 28 15.03 -2.74 11.62
N ASP A 29 14.02 -1.94 11.30
CA ASP A 29 13.30 -1.97 10.02
C ASP A 29 13.93 -1.06 8.96
N VAL A 30 14.86 -0.18 9.36
CA VAL A 30 15.43 0.86 8.49
C VAL A 30 16.02 0.28 7.21
N ASP A 31 16.78 -0.81 7.32
CA ASP A 31 17.41 -1.45 6.15
C ASP A 31 16.35 -1.96 5.16
N THR A 32 15.30 -2.61 5.66
CA THR A 32 14.24 -3.13 4.79
C THR A 32 13.46 -1.99 4.13
N LEU A 33 13.13 -0.93 4.87
CA LEU A 33 12.45 0.24 4.33
C LEU A 33 13.30 0.96 3.28
N THR A 34 14.60 1.11 3.55
CA THR A 34 15.57 1.71 2.62
C THR A 34 15.60 0.91 1.31
N ILE A 35 15.71 -0.41 1.38
CA ILE A 35 15.67 -1.30 0.21
C ILE A 35 14.35 -1.16 -0.55
N LEU A 36 13.21 -1.12 0.13
CA LEU A 36 11.91 -0.94 -0.52
C LEU A 36 11.82 0.41 -1.25
N TYR A 37 12.25 1.49 -0.60
CA TYR A 37 12.26 2.82 -1.21
C TYR A 37 13.23 2.91 -2.37
N ASP A 38 14.43 2.33 -2.28
CA ASP A 38 15.38 2.27 -3.39
C ASP A 38 14.84 1.49 -4.59
N ARG A 39 14.12 0.39 -4.36
CA ARG A 39 13.45 -0.34 -5.46
C ARG A 39 12.38 0.51 -6.15
N VAL A 40 11.63 1.32 -5.39
CA VAL A 40 10.66 2.25 -5.97
C VAL A 40 11.36 3.37 -6.74
N ILE A 41 12.44 3.95 -6.20
CA ILE A 41 13.22 5.00 -6.87
C ILE A 41 13.77 4.51 -8.21
N ASN A 42 14.29 3.28 -8.22
CA ASN A 42 14.96 2.70 -9.38
C ASN A 42 14.01 1.84 -10.24
N ILE A 43 12.69 1.94 -10.05
CA ILE A 43 11.74 1.04 -10.72
C ILE A 43 11.83 1.12 -12.25
N ALA A 44 12.07 2.32 -12.78
CA ALA A 44 12.21 2.57 -14.21
C ALA A 44 13.44 1.91 -14.84
N THR A 45 14.47 1.62 -14.04
CA THR A 45 15.71 0.96 -14.47
C THR A 45 15.85 -0.45 -13.89
N SER A 46 14.82 -0.95 -13.21
CA SER A 46 14.86 -2.26 -12.59
C SER A 46 14.60 -3.38 -13.60
N ALA A 47 15.01 -4.60 -13.27
CA ALA A 47 14.64 -5.77 -14.06
C ALA A 47 13.13 -6.08 -14.01
N LEU A 48 12.40 -5.55 -13.02
CA LEU A 48 10.96 -5.68 -12.91
C LEU A 48 10.27 -4.64 -13.82
N LYS A 49 9.59 -5.12 -14.84
CA LYS A 49 8.74 -4.32 -15.73
C LYS A 49 7.39 -4.07 -15.06
N VAL A 50 7.15 -2.83 -14.66
CA VAL A 50 5.87 -2.41 -14.08
C VAL A 50 5.05 -1.66 -15.11
N THR A 51 3.87 -2.18 -15.44
CA THR A 51 2.93 -1.53 -16.35
C THR A 51 1.76 -0.95 -15.57
N PHE A 52 1.46 0.33 -15.79
CA PHE A 52 0.30 1.01 -15.20
C PHE A 52 -0.87 1.04 -16.18
N TYR A 53 -2.03 0.62 -15.70
CA TYR A 53 -3.29 0.64 -16.43
C TYR A 53 -4.26 1.61 -15.74
N CYS A 54 -5.01 2.35 -16.54
CA CYS A 54 -6.08 3.24 -16.07
C CYS A 54 -7.49 2.70 -16.38
N ASP A 55 -7.55 1.54 -17.07
CA ASP A 55 -8.75 0.77 -17.34
C ASP A 55 -8.47 -0.72 -17.08
N SER A 56 -9.55 -1.52 -17.01
CA SER A 56 -9.46 -2.95 -16.74
C SER A 56 -9.59 -3.81 -18.01
N ALA A 57 -9.26 -3.28 -19.20
CA ALA A 57 -9.37 -4.02 -20.47
C ALA A 57 -8.46 -5.26 -20.53
N PHE A 58 -7.36 -5.25 -19.77
CA PHE A 58 -6.44 -6.38 -19.62
C PHE A 58 -6.94 -7.47 -18.65
N ILE A 59 -8.12 -7.28 -18.06
CA ILE A 59 -8.75 -8.25 -17.16
C ILE A 59 -9.99 -8.83 -17.83
N ASP A 60 -10.01 -10.15 -18.02
CA ASP A 60 -11.12 -10.85 -18.68
C ASP A 60 -11.71 -11.95 -17.79
N TRP A 61 -13.00 -12.23 -17.96
CA TRP A 61 -13.62 -13.38 -17.32
C TRP A 61 -13.37 -14.63 -18.14
N SER A 62 -12.76 -15.64 -17.53
CA SER A 62 -12.57 -16.95 -18.15
C SER A 62 -13.55 -17.96 -17.57
N ASP A 63 -14.63 -18.23 -18.31
CA ASP A 63 -15.64 -19.25 -17.94
C ASP A 63 -15.02 -20.63 -17.65
N PRO A 64 -14.04 -21.16 -18.43
CA PRO A 64 -13.39 -22.44 -18.14
C PRO A 64 -12.72 -22.52 -16.75
N PHE A 65 -12.33 -21.38 -16.17
CA PHE A 65 -11.74 -21.33 -14.83
C PHE A 65 -12.69 -20.76 -13.79
N SER A 66 -13.85 -20.25 -14.22
CA SER A 66 -14.81 -19.48 -13.41
C SER A 66 -14.11 -18.38 -12.61
N ARG A 67 -13.22 -17.63 -13.27
CA ARG A 67 -12.34 -16.64 -12.65
C ARG A 67 -12.03 -15.47 -13.57
N TRP A 68 -11.72 -14.33 -12.98
CA TRP A 68 -11.08 -13.22 -13.66
C TRP A 68 -9.60 -13.54 -13.91
N ILE A 69 -9.11 -13.26 -15.10
CA ILE A 69 -7.73 -13.46 -15.52
C ILE A 69 -7.07 -12.16 -15.96
N ASP A 70 -5.78 -12.02 -15.69
CA ASP A 70 -4.92 -10.98 -16.27
C ASP A 70 -4.36 -11.50 -17.59
N THR A 71 -4.73 -10.86 -18.69
CA THR A 71 -4.38 -11.31 -20.05
C THR A 71 -3.16 -10.62 -20.62
N ALA A 72 -2.58 -9.64 -19.90
CA ALA A 72 -1.45 -8.86 -20.39
C ALA A 72 -0.08 -9.51 -20.12
N PHE A 73 -0.01 -10.55 -19.28
CA PHE A 73 1.26 -11.21 -18.99
C PHE A 73 1.76 -11.94 -20.23
N THR A 74 3.05 -11.79 -20.51
CA THR A 74 3.70 -12.49 -21.63
C THR A 74 4.93 -13.25 -21.15
N TYR A 75 5.32 -14.30 -21.87
CA TYR A 75 6.55 -15.03 -21.63
C TYR A 75 7.23 -15.38 -22.97
N THR A 76 8.54 -15.58 -22.93
CA THR A 76 9.28 -16.13 -24.07
C THR A 76 9.22 -17.65 -24.01
N ALA A 77 8.57 -18.27 -25.00
CA ALA A 77 8.44 -19.72 -25.09
C ALA A 77 9.76 -20.38 -25.52
N THR A 78 9.80 -21.71 -25.44
CA THR A 78 10.97 -22.52 -25.80
C THR A 78 11.40 -22.36 -27.26
N ASP A 79 10.45 -22.08 -28.15
CA ASP A 79 10.66 -21.76 -29.57
C ASP A 79 11.16 -20.32 -29.81
N GLY A 80 11.37 -19.53 -28.76
CA GLY A 80 11.82 -18.13 -28.82
C GLY A 80 10.72 -17.11 -29.09
N SER A 81 9.48 -17.54 -29.33
CA SER A 81 8.35 -16.63 -29.56
C SER A 81 7.79 -16.07 -28.24
N THR A 82 7.31 -14.83 -28.27
CA THR A 82 6.57 -14.25 -27.16
C THR A 82 5.12 -14.72 -27.20
N LYS A 83 4.64 -15.32 -26.10
CA LYS A 83 3.27 -15.83 -25.96
C LYS A 83 2.58 -15.15 -24.77
N SER A 84 1.27 -14.95 -24.89
CA SER A 84 0.44 -14.43 -23.80
C SER A 84 0.10 -15.53 -22.80
N VAL A 85 -0.05 -15.17 -21.53
CA VAL A 85 -0.45 -16.07 -20.44
C VAL A 85 -1.96 -15.92 -20.20
N SER A 86 -2.75 -16.91 -20.64
CA SER A 86 -4.21 -16.89 -20.50
C SER A 86 -4.74 -17.54 -19.21
N LEU A 87 -3.86 -17.96 -18.30
CA LEU A 87 -4.20 -18.73 -17.10
C LEU A 87 -4.01 -17.96 -15.78
N TYR A 88 -3.56 -16.70 -15.84
CA TYR A 88 -3.21 -15.94 -14.65
C TYR A 88 -4.46 -15.46 -13.92
N LYS A 89 -4.76 -16.00 -12.73
CA LYS A 89 -6.00 -15.74 -12.00
C LYS A 89 -5.86 -14.54 -11.07
N VAL A 90 -6.81 -13.59 -11.14
CA VAL A 90 -6.83 -12.38 -10.30
C VAL A 90 -8.04 -12.27 -9.38
N GLY A 91 -9.11 -13.02 -9.64
CA GLY A 91 -10.33 -12.97 -8.83
C GLY A 91 -11.27 -14.12 -9.12
N GLN A 92 -12.16 -14.42 -8.17
CA GLN A 92 -13.13 -15.52 -8.27
C GLN A 92 -14.59 -15.03 -8.27
N ASP A 93 -14.84 -13.78 -7.85
CA ASP A 93 -16.18 -13.20 -7.80
C ASP A 93 -16.58 -12.62 -9.16
N ARG A 94 -17.45 -13.32 -9.88
CA ARG A 94 -17.96 -12.90 -11.19
C ARG A 94 -18.71 -11.56 -11.15
N SER A 95 -19.33 -11.23 -10.02
CA SER A 95 -20.12 -10.00 -9.89
C SER A 95 -19.26 -8.74 -9.79
N LYS A 96 -17.97 -8.91 -9.49
CA LYS A 96 -17.05 -7.81 -9.18
C LYS A 96 -15.76 -7.95 -9.97
N LYS A 97 -15.70 -7.28 -11.12
CA LYS A 97 -14.46 -7.20 -11.91
C LYS A 97 -13.35 -6.52 -11.09
N PRO A 98 -12.14 -7.10 -11.01
CA PRO A 98 -10.99 -6.43 -10.40
C PRO A 98 -10.74 -5.06 -11.04
N GLY A 99 -10.40 -4.06 -10.24
CA GLY A 99 -10.19 -2.68 -10.71
C GLY A 99 -11.43 -1.78 -10.64
N THR A 100 -12.64 -2.36 -10.66
CA THR A 100 -13.89 -1.56 -10.70
C THR A 100 -14.14 -0.78 -9.42
N SER A 101 -13.76 -1.32 -8.27
CA SER A 101 -14.00 -0.68 -6.96
C SER A 101 -12.73 -0.16 -6.28
N GLY A 102 -11.56 -0.30 -6.91
CA GLY A 102 -10.29 0.01 -6.27
C GLY A 102 -9.10 -0.42 -7.11
N SER A 103 -7.97 0.23 -6.87
CA SER A 103 -6.70 -0.11 -7.49
C SER A 103 -6.22 -1.48 -7.03
N PHE A 104 -5.37 -2.11 -7.83
CA PHE A 104 -4.73 -3.37 -7.45
C PHE A 104 -3.43 -3.59 -8.22
N THR A 105 -2.56 -4.41 -7.64
CA THR A 105 -1.36 -4.93 -8.28
C THR A 105 -1.47 -6.42 -8.55
N THR A 106 -1.00 -6.90 -9.69
CA THR A 106 -0.72 -8.31 -9.99
C THR A 106 0.77 -8.51 -10.19
N LEU A 107 1.26 -9.66 -9.75
CA LEU A 107 2.67 -10.03 -9.82
C LEU A 107 2.84 -11.28 -10.65
N GLY A 108 3.69 -11.20 -11.66
CA GLY A 108 4.06 -12.36 -12.44
C GLY A 108 4.83 -13.40 -11.61
N TYR A 109 4.75 -14.65 -12.03
CA TYR A 109 5.43 -15.78 -11.39
C TYR A 109 5.66 -16.88 -12.42
N LYS A 110 6.41 -17.92 -12.07
CA LYS A 110 6.64 -19.06 -12.97
C LYS A 110 5.46 -20.02 -12.94
N LEU A 111 4.84 -20.26 -14.09
CA LEU A 111 3.72 -21.19 -14.25
C LEU A 111 4.12 -22.35 -15.15
N ASP A 112 3.93 -23.58 -14.68
CA ASP A 112 4.08 -24.77 -15.51
C ASP A 112 2.83 -24.90 -16.40
N LEU A 113 3.01 -24.95 -17.72
CA LEU A 113 1.93 -24.99 -18.69
C LEU A 113 1.61 -26.44 -19.13
N PRO A 114 0.36 -26.73 -19.53
CA PRO A 114 -0.04 -28.08 -19.96
C PRO A 114 0.71 -28.62 -21.19
N ASN A 115 1.28 -27.74 -22.02
CA ASN A 115 2.07 -28.10 -23.19
C ASN A 115 3.55 -28.43 -22.86
N GLY A 116 3.92 -28.44 -21.57
CA GLY A 116 5.28 -28.73 -21.10
C GLY A 116 6.20 -27.51 -21.03
N ASP A 117 5.76 -26.33 -21.47
CA ASP A 117 6.51 -25.08 -21.29
C ASP A 117 6.45 -24.61 -19.82
N VAL A 118 7.45 -23.80 -19.43
CA VAL A 118 7.39 -22.99 -18.22
C VAL A 118 7.22 -21.54 -18.63
N ALA A 119 6.05 -20.97 -18.40
CA ALA A 119 5.82 -19.55 -18.57
C ALA A 119 6.48 -18.78 -17.42
N ASP A 120 7.67 -18.24 -17.67
CA ASP A 120 8.36 -17.33 -16.76
C ASP A 120 8.04 -15.88 -17.13
N PHE A 121 7.17 -15.28 -16.34
CA PHE A 121 6.79 -13.87 -16.43
C PHE A 121 7.02 -13.19 -15.07
N SER A 122 7.94 -13.72 -14.26
CA SER A 122 8.25 -13.21 -12.91
C SER A 122 8.92 -11.84 -12.90
N ASP A 123 9.36 -11.36 -14.08
CA ASP A 123 9.88 -10.02 -14.32
C ASP A 123 8.80 -8.97 -14.61
N GLN A 124 7.51 -9.33 -14.56
CA GLN A 124 6.40 -8.42 -14.86
C GLN A 124 5.50 -8.18 -13.64
N ALA A 125 5.00 -6.94 -13.52
CA ALA A 125 3.93 -6.58 -12.60
C ALA A 125 2.96 -5.61 -13.29
N HIS A 126 1.67 -5.77 -13.06
CA HIS A 126 0.65 -4.87 -13.57
C HIS A 126 -0.02 -4.14 -12.42
N ILE A 127 -0.17 -2.83 -12.55
CA ILE A 127 -0.84 -1.98 -11.57
C ILE A 127 -2.05 -1.35 -12.27
N MET A 128 -3.25 -1.70 -11.82
CA MET A 128 -4.46 -0.99 -12.20
C MET A 128 -4.72 0.13 -11.21
N VAL A 129 -4.85 1.35 -11.71
CA VAL A 129 -5.27 2.51 -10.94
C VAL A 129 -6.75 2.77 -11.20
N SER A 130 -7.57 2.67 -10.16
CA SER A 130 -9.01 2.95 -10.27
C SER A 130 -9.30 4.38 -10.72
N GLU A 131 -10.32 4.55 -11.56
CA GLU A 131 -10.77 5.85 -12.06
C GLU A 131 -11.00 6.88 -10.94
N ASN A 132 -11.64 6.47 -9.85
CA ASN A 132 -11.90 7.34 -8.70
C ASN A 132 -10.64 7.93 -8.04
N ARG A 133 -9.43 7.46 -8.41
CA ARG A 133 -8.16 7.99 -7.91
C ARG A 133 -7.55 9.07 -8.79
N TRP A 134 -7.76 9.02 -10.11
CA TRP A 134 -7.26 10.04 -11.05
C TRP A 134 -8.37 10.99 -11.55
N ASN A 135 -9.63 10.57 -11.46
CA ASN A 135 -10.85 11.35 -11.67
C ASN A 135 -11.72 11.26 -10.39
N HIS A 136 -11.26 11.89 -9.31
CA HIS A 136 -11.86 11.76 -7.99
C HIS A 136 -13.23 12.47 -7.88
N PRO A 137 -14.18 11.94 -7.10
CA PRO A 137 -15.42 12.64 -6.79
C PRO A 137 -15.14 13.96 -6.06
N LYS A 138 -15.88 15.02 -6.38
CA LYS A 138 -15.64 16.36 -5.81
C LYS A 138 -15.91 16.48 -4.29
N ASN A 139 -16.66 15.53 -3.70
CA ASN A 139 -17.18 15.62 -2.33
C ASN A 139 -17.01 14.30 -1.55
N ASP A 140 -15.87 13.62 -1.69
CA ASP A 140 -15.61 12.37 -0.96
C ASP A 140 -14.93 12.56 0.41
N GLY A 141 -14.70 13.82 0.81
CA GLY A 141 -14.09 14.15 2.10
C GLY A 141 -12.58 13.95 2.13
N LEU A 142 -11.92 13.87 0.96
CA LEU A 142 -10.47 13.68 0.83
C LEU A 142 -9.80 14.86 0.09
N ASP A 143 -8.52 15.13 0.39
CA ASP A 143 -7.71 16.12 -0.32
C ASP A 143 -6.85 15.39 -1.37
N HIS A 144 -7.24 15.51 -2.63
CA HIS A 144 -6.57 14.87 -3.75
C HIS A 144 -5.43 15.69 -4.37
N ARG A 145 -5.13 16.87 -3.82
CA ARG A 145 -4.02 17.69 -4.34
C ARG A 145 -2.70 16.91 -4.28
N PRO A 146 -1.83 17.05 -5.30
CA PRO A 146 -0.47 16.56 -5.23
C PRO A 146 0.22 16.95 -3.91
N LEU A 147 0.98 16.03 -3.31
CA LEU A 147 1.68 16.32 -2.04
C LEU A 147 2.62 17.52 -2.14
N SER A 148 3.16 17.82 -3.33
CA SER A 148 3.98 19.02 -3.56
C SER A 148 3.21 20.30 -3.29
N ILE A 149 1.93 20.36 -3.70
CA ILE A 149 1.02 21.49 -3.44
C ILE A 149 0.65 21.55 -1.96
N VAL A 150 0.35 20.41 -1.33
CA VAL A 150 0.09 20.36 0.12
C VAL A 150 1.31 20.87 0.90
N ASN A 151 2.53 20.48 0.48
CA ASN A 151 3.76 20.91 1.12
C ASN A 151 4.04 22.41 0.92
N SER A 152 3.65 22.98 -0.24
CA SER A 152 3.88 24.38 -0.57
C SER A 152 2.84 25.35 0.00
N ASP A 153 1.58 24.93 0.06
CA ASP A 153 0.42 25.78 0.36
C ASP A 153 -0.16 25.49 1.75
N GLY A 154 0.20 24.34 2.32
CA GLY A 154 -0.32 23.87 3.59
C GLY A 154 -1.59 23.02 3.48
N LEU A 155 -2.01 22.57 4.66
CA LEU A 155 -3.24 21.79 4.85
C LEU A 155 -4.46 22.69 4.65
N ARG A 156 -5.48 22.15 3.98
CA ARG A 156 -6.77 22.83 3.81
C ARG A 156 -7.66 22.57 5.02
N ASP A 157 -8.64 23.44 5.21
CA ASP A 157 -9.68 23.30 6.23
C ASP A 157 -10.39 21.94 6.11
N GLY A 158 -10.43 21.20 7.23
CA GLY A 158 -11.04 19.87 7.30
C GLY A 158 -10.13 18.69 6.91
N TYR A 159 -8.89 18.94 6.47
CA TYR A 159 -7.94 17.92 6.00
C TYR A 159 -6.65 17.94 6.83
N THR A 160 -6.73 17.46 8.06
CA THR A 160 -5.64 17.53 9.04
C THR A 160 -4.99 16.17 9.31
N ALA A 161 -5.62 15.08 8.89
CA ALA A 161 -5.08 13.74 9.06
C ALA A 161 -4.35 13.24 7.80
N LEU A 162 -3.29 12.45 7.99
CA LEU A 162 -2.61 11.76 6.88
C LEU A 162 -3.60 10.95 6.05
N ASP A 163 -4.58 10.30 6.69
CA ASP A 163 -5.55 9.46 5.98
C ASP A 163 -6.52 10.25 5.09
N GLN A 164 -6.65 11.57 5.30
CA GLN A 164 -7.53 12.42 4.51
C GLN A 164 -6.85 12.99 3.26
N LEU A 165 -5.53 13.11 3.25
CA LEU A 165 -4.80 13.48 2.03
C LEU A 165 -4.78 12.23 1.14
N LYS A 166 -5.34 12.22 -0.06
CA LYS A 166 -5.35 11.03 -0.95
C LYS A 166 -4.93 11.38 -2.38
N PRO A 167 -3.72 11.93 -2.60
CA PRO A 167 -3.25 12.20 -3.95
C PRO A 167 -3.09 10.91 -4.75
N LEU A 168 -3.15 11.01 -6.08
CA LEU A 168 -2.87 9.88 -6.98
C LEU A 168 -1.52 9.22 -6.66
N SER A 169 -0.49 10.01 -6.33
CA SER A 169 0.84 9.52 -5.98
C SER A 169 0.82 8.57 -4.78
N GLU A 170 -0.12 8.73 -3.84
CA GLU A 170 -0.28 7.81 -2.71
C GLU A 170 -0.70 6.42 -3.18
N THR A 171 -1.74 6.36 -4.02
CA THR A 171 -2.24 5.10 -4.58
C THR A 171 -1.17 4.42 -5.42
N VAL A 172 -0.51 5.17 -6.30
CA VAL A 172 0.58 4.63 -7.13
C VAL A 172 1.71 4.07 -6.25
N PHE A 173 2.07 4.77 -5.17
CA PHE A 173 3.11 4.34 -4.26
C PHE A 173 2.73 3.09 -3.47
N HIS A 174 1.48 3.02 -3.00
CA HIS A 174 0.91 1.85 -2.34
C HIS A 174 0.99 0.62 -3.25
N GLU A 175 0.53 0.73 -4.49
CA GLU A 175 0.56 -0.37 -5.45
C GLU A 175 2.00 -0.77 -5.80
N LEU A 176 2.90 0.20 -5.95
CA LEU A 176 4.31 -0.07 -6.15
C LEU A 176 4.93 -0.86 -4.98
N MET A 177 4.48 -0.68 -3.74
CA MET A 177 4.96 -1.49 -2.61
C MET A 177 4.62 -2.97 -2.77
N HIS A 178 3.44 -3.30 -3.30
CA HIS A 178 3.13 -4.68 -3.68
C HIS A 178 4.09 -5.18 -4.76
N ALA A 179 4.33 -4.37 -5.79
CA ALA A 179 5.18 -4.73 -6.91
C ALA A 179 6.63 -5.03 -6.46
N VAL A 180 7.26 -4.08 -5.77
CA VAL A 180 8.67 -4.19 -5.36
C VAL A 180 8.89 -5.16 -4.20
N GLY A 181 7.84 -5.45 -3.42
CA GLY A 181 7.84 -6.49 -2.39
C GLY A 181 7.95 -7.90 -2.98
N GLY A 182 7.50 -8.09 -4.23
CA GLY A 182 7.57 -9.35 -4.95
C GLY A 182 6.70 -10.45 -4.34
N THR A 183 7.01 -11.68 -4.72
CA THR A 183 6.24 -12.87 -4.33
C THR A 183 6.83 -13.56 -3.10
N VAL A 184 6.01 -14.39 -2.43
CA VAL A 184 6.49 -15.24 -1.33
C VAL A 184 7.38 -16.37 -1.85
N LYS A 185 7.10 -16.88 -3.08
CA LYS A 185 7.84 -17.95 -3.76
C LYS A 185 7.79 -17.79 -5.29
N PRO A 186 8.78 -18.30 -6.06
CA PRO A 186 8.83 -18.14 -7.51
C PRO A 186 7.63 -18.67 -8.30
N LYS A 187 6.92 -19.69 -7.77
CA LYS A 187 5.73 -20.29 -8.40
C LYS A 187 4.42 -19.82 -7.77
N SER A 188 4.45 -18.76 -6.98
CA SER A 188 3.28 -18.25 -6.27
C SER A 188 3.04 -16.80 -6.65
N GLY A 189 1.86 -16.50 -7.19
CA GLY A 189 1.38 -15.12 -7.32
C GLY A 189 1.05 -14.45 -5.98
N ARG A 190 1.27 -15.13 -4.84
CA ARG A 190 1.05 -14.55 -3.51
C ARG A 190 2.10 -13.48 -3.26
N LYS A 191 1.64 -12.24 -3.12
CA LYS A 191 2.46 -11.08 -2.76
C LYS A 191 3.07 -11.25 -1.36
N ARG A 192 4.31 -10.82 -1.18
CA ARG A 192 4.97 -10.73 0.12
C ARG A 192 4.43 -9.56 0.95
N ILE A 193 4.16 -8.44 0.29
CA ILE A 193 3.54 -7.25 0.87
C ILE A 193 2.08 -7.22 0.45
N THR A 194 1.14 -7.15 1.39
CA THR A 194 -0.31 -7.33 1.15
C THR A 194 -1.16 -6.27 1.87
N ASP A 195 -2.43 -6.16 1.51
CA ASP A 195 -3.38 -5.22 2.13
C ASP A 195 -4.17 -5.81 3.30
N ASP A 196 -4.10 -7.14 3.47
CA ASP A 196 -4.99 -7.84 4.40
C ASP A 196 -4.72 -7.43 5.86
N PRO A 197 -5.74 -7.29 6.71
CA PRO A 197 -5.51 -7.14 8.15
C PRO A 197 -4.94 -8.45 8.74
N ILE A 198 -4.19 -8.34 9.84
CA ILE A 198 -3.77 -9.50 10.64
C ILE A 198 -4.91 -9.83 11.61
N LEU A 199 -5.55 -11.00 11.43
CA LEU A 199 -6.59 -11.50 12.32
C LEU A 199 -5.99 -12.46 13.35
N PRO A 200 -6.00 -12.18 14.67
CA PRO A 200 -7.08 -11.48 15.39
C PRO A 200 -6.72 -10.08 15.90
N VAL A 201 -5.49 -9.59 15.66
CA VAL A 201 -5.00 -8.31 16.20
C VAL A 201 -5.95 -7.17 15.85
N VAL A 202 -6.51 -7.20 14.64
CA VAL A 202 -7.43 -6.17 14.14
C VAL A 202 -8.79 -6.80 13.86
N THR A 203 -9.67 -6.80 14.87
CA THR A 203 -11.04 -7.39 14.77
C THR A 203 -12.00 -6.59 13.90
N LYS A 204 -11.59 -5.39 13.44
CA LYS A 204 -12.32 -4.54 12.50
C LYS A 204 -11.40 -4.21 11.32
N LYS A 205 -11.96 -3.95 10.14
CA LYS A 205 -11.19 -3.37 9.02
C LYS A 205 -10.75 -1.96 9.41
N ILE A 206 -9.60 -1.84 10.06
CA ILE A 206 -8.89 -0.59 10.30
C ILE A 206 -7.93 -0.43 9.14
N TYR A 207 -7.92 0.75 8.54
CA TYR A 207 -7.00 1.16 7.47
C TYR A 207 -6.31 2.44 7.91
N GLY A 208 -5.29 2.85 7.17
CA GLY A 208 -4.61 4.11 7.36
C GLY A 208 -3.60 4.10 8.50
N TYR A 209 -3.31 5.27 9.02
CA TYR A 209 -2.25 5.49 10.02
C TYR A 209 -2.43 4.61 11.25
N LYS A 210 -3.67 4.53 11.74
CA LYS A 210 -4.01 3.78 12.94
C LYS A 210 -3.72 2.29 12.80
N LEU A 211 -4.02 1.68 11.65
CA LEU A 211 -3.69 0.28 11.39
C LEU A 211 -2.19 0.06 11.57
N CYS A 212 -1.38 0.91 10.96
CA CYS A 212 0.07 0.74 10.99
C CYS A 212 0.66 0.90 12.39
N VAL A 213 0.13 1.83 13.20
CA VAL A 213 0.51 1.95 14.61
C VAL A 213 0.14 0.70 15.39
N GLU A 214 -1.09 0.20 15.25
CA GLU A 214 -1.55 -1.00 15.96
C GLU A 214 -0.75 -2.25 15.55
N VAL A 215 -0.42 -2.39 14.26
CA VAL A 215 0.43 -3.48 13.76
C VAL A 215 1.84 -3.38 14.34
N ASN A 216 2.42 -2.18 14.41
CA ASN A 216 3.75 -2.00 15.00
C ASN A 216 3.77 -2.27 16.51
N GLN A 217 2.70 -1.93 17.23
CA GLN A 217 2.56 -2.24 18.66
C GLN A 217 2.38 -3.75 18.91
N ALA A 218 1.63 -4.43 18.05
CA ALA A 218 1.34 -5.86 18.21
C ALA A 218 2.46 -6.78 17.73
N ARG A 219 3.45 -6.30 16.98
CA ARG A 219 4.47 -7.16 16.33
C ARG A 219 5.38 -7.95 17.29
N ASP A 220 5.37 -7.63 18.57
CA ASP A 220 6.12 -8.37 19.61
C ASP A 220 5.24 -9.40 20.35
N ASP A 221 3.93 -9.41 20.09
CA ASP A 221 3.01 -10.40 20.63
C ASP A 221 3.17 -11.74 19.92
N ALA A 222 3.30 -12.83 20.69
CA ALA A 222 3.58 -14.15 20.15
C ALA A 222 2.48 -14.66 19.18
N ALA A 223 1.22 -14.33 19.43
CA ALA A 223 0.12 -14.72 18.55
C ALA A 223 0.12 -13.89 17.26
N ALA A 224 0.47 -12.60 17.33
CA ALA A 224 0.66 -11.76 16.17
C ALA A 224 1.87 -12.19 15.30
N ILE A 225 2.99 -12.55 15.94
CA ILE A 225 4.19 -13.05 15.27
C ILE A 225 3.90 -14.34 14.49
N ALA A 226 3.16 -15.28 15.09
CA ALA A 226 2.76 -16.53 14.42
C ALA A 226 1.96 -16.31 13.13
N GLN A 227 1.41 -15.10 12.94
CA GLN A 227 0.62 -14.70 11.78
C GLN A 227 1.37 -13.75 10.84
N GLY A 228 2.66 -13.51 11.08
CA GLY A 228 3.48 -12.63 10.28
C GLY A 228 3.15 -11.14 10.47
N ALA A 229 2.75 -10.75 11.69
CA ALA A 229 2.50 -9.35 12.01
C ALA A 229 3.76 -8.50 11.87
N SER A 230 3.80 -7.69 10.81
CA SER A 230 4.85 -6.71 10.62
C SER A 230 4.33 -5.55 9.79
N PRO A 231 4.62 -4.29 10.17
CA PRO A 231 4.28 -3.15 9.32
C PRO A 231 5.05 -3.21 7.98
N LEU A 232 6.16 -3.95 7.89
CA LEU A 232 6.92 -4.15 6.65
C LEU A 232 6.21 -5.02 5.62
N THR A 233 5.23 -5.83 6.02
CA THR A 233 4.47 -6.72 5.11
C THR A 233 3.16 -6.09 4.64
N ARG A 234 2.94 -4.81 4.95
CA ARG A 234 1.72 -4.04 4.63
C ARG A 234 2.06 -2.87 3.74
N ALA A 235 1.52 -2.81 2.52
CA ALA A 235 1.87 -1.75 1.56
C ALA A 235 1.57 -0.34 2.09
N GLU A 236 0.47 -0.23 2.86
CA GLU A 236 0.01 1.01 3.44
C GLU A 236 1.03 1.62 4.42
N CYS A 237 1.77 0.83 5.19
CA CYS A 237 2.63 1.38 6.26
C CYS A 237 3.92 2.05 5.74
N PRO A 238 4.71 1.44 4.84
CA PRO A 238 5.82 2.13 4.19
C PRO A 238 5.35 3.33 3.35
N MET A 239 4.14 3.27 2.77
CA MET A 239 3.54 4.39 2.06
C MET A 239 3.25 5.56 3.00
N ILE A 240 2.58 5.31 4.12
CA ILE A 240 2.23 6.34 5.12
C ILE A 240 3.48 6.98 5.70
N LEU A 241 4.51 6.18 6.02
CA LEU A 241 5.81 6.72 6.46
C LEU A 241 6.42 7.63 5.38
N ALA A 242 6.48 7.18 4.13
CA ALA A 242 7.07 7.97 3.05
C ALA A 242 6.31 9.29 2.81
N LYS A 243 4.99 9.27 3.00
CA LYS A 243 4.13 10.45 2.92
C LYS A 243 4.36 11.40 4.09
N ALA A 244 4.40 10.89 5.31
CA ALA A 244 4.66 11.68 6.53
C ALA A 244 6.03 12.36 6.47
N LEU A 245 7.07 11.63 6.05
CA LEU A 245 8.42 12.18 5.87
C LEU A 245 8.44 13.25 4.77
N TYR A 246 7.74 13.04 3.66
CA TYR A 246 7.68 14.01 2.57
C TYR A 246 6.94 15.31 2.95
N LEU A 247 5.86 15.21 3.72
CA LEU A 247 5.05 16.34 4.15
C LEU A 247 5.69 17.07 5.35
N GLN A 248 6.67 17.92 5.04
CA GLN A 248 7.25 18.89 5.98
C GLN A 248 6.77 20.29 5.60
N VAL A 249 5.45 20.51 5.78
CA VAL A 249 4.72 21.70 5.31
C VAL A 249 5.52 22.97 5.63
N LYS A 250 5.84 23.74 4.57
CA LYS A 250 6.85 24.82 4.54
C LYS A 250 7.22 25.45 5.89
N LYS A 251 8.52 25.35 6.22
CA LYS A 251 9.21 26.09 7.30
C LYS A 251 8.75 25.77 8.73
N GLN A 252 7.88 24.80 8.93
CA GLN A 252 7.40 24.41 10.25
C GLN A 252 7.47 22.89 10.41
N LYS A 253 8.06 22.45 11.53
CA LYS A 253 8.17 21.03 11.88
C LYS A 253 6.76 20.48 12.11
N THR A 254 6.28 19.62 11.21
CA THR A 254 4.98 18.94 11.37
C THR A 254 5.19 17.57 12.01
N TYR A 255 4.45 17.28 13.08
CA TYR A 255 4.58 16.03 13.84
C TYR A 255 3.46 15.05 13.50
N TRP A 256 3.75 14.05 12.67
CA TRP A 256 2.78 13.05 12.22
C TRP A 256 2.50 11.92 13.22
N SER A 257 3.07 12.01 14.43
CA SER A 257 3.08 10.90 15.39
C SER A 257 1.69 10.46 15.87
N THR A 258 0.67 11.28 15.67
CA THR A 258 -0.72 11.01 16.05
C THR A 258 -1.64 10.71 14.87
N GLY A 259 -1.15 10.82 13.63
CA GLY A 259 -1.96 10.69 12.41
C GLY A 259 -2.79 11.93 12.07
N ASP A 260 -2.88 12.91 12.98
CA ASP A 260 -3.60 14.18 12.84
C ASP A 260 -2.77 15.34 13.42
N VAL A 261 -2.84 16.51 12.80
CA VAL A 261 -2.05 17.70 13.16
C VAL A 261 -2.90 18.96 13.26
N ASP A 262 -2.67 19.77 14.30
CA ASP A 262 -3.36 21.05 14.46
C ASP A 262 -2.87 22.03 13.38
N ARG A 263 -3.79 22.56 12.57
CA ARG A 263 -3.47 23.42 11.42
C ARG A 263 -2.77 24.74 11.78
N ASN A 264 -2.98 25.26 13.00
CA ASN A 264 -2.49 26.57 13.41
C ASN A 264 -1.10 26.47 14.04
N THR A 265 -0.84 25.37 14.73
CA THR A 265 0.38 25.14 15.52
C THR A 265 1.31 24.10 14.88
N LEU A 266 0.79 23.29 13.94
CA LEU A 266 1.42 22.11 13.33
C LEU A 266 1.97 21.10 14.34
N ARG A 267 1.41 21.13 15.55
CA ARG A 267 1.66 20.15 16.61
C ARG A 267 0.70 18.97 16.48
N ALA A 268 1.03 17.88 17.14
CA ALA A 268 0.17 16.71 17.22
C ALA A 268 -1.21 17.08 17.82
N ALA A 269 -2.30 16.78 17.10
CA ALA A 269 -3.67 17.01 17.57
C ALA A 269 -4.21 15.91 18.49
N GLY A 270 -3.45 14.81 18.65
CA GLY A 270 -3.89 13.59 19.34
C GLY A 270 -4.33 12.51 18.35
N ILE A 271 -4.31 11.24 18.77
CA ILE A 271 -4.81 10.15 17.91
C ILE A 271 -6.31 10.32 17.78
N PRO A 272 -6.87 10.42 16.55
CA PRO A 272 -8.31 10.51 16.39
C PRO A 272 -9.00 9.35 17.10
N PRO A 273 -10.05 9.60 17.91
CA PRO A 273 -10.85 8.51 18.45
C PRO A 273 -11.38 7.67 17.27
N PRO A 274 -11.49 6.34 17.41
CA PRO A 274 -12.00 5.50 16.34
C PRO A 274 -13.32 6.06 15.80
N SER A 275 -13.41 6.27 14.48
CA SER A 275 -14.55 6.93 13.83
C SER A 275 -15.87 6.39 14.37
N THR A 276 -16.62 7.22 15.09
CA THR A 276 -17.92 6.87 15.68
C THR A 276 -19.05 6.88 14.65
N ASN A 277 -18.76 7.20 13.38
CA ASN A 277 -19.77 7.39 12.33
C ASN A 277 -20.29 6.12 11.65
N ASN A 278 -20.11 4.94 12.24
CA ASN A 278 -20.99 3.81 11.97
C ASN A 278 -21.57 3.29 13.29
N LYS A 279 -22.78 3.77 13.60
CA LYS A 279 -23.63 3.28 14.69
C LYS A 279 -23.85 1.78 14.54
N LEU A 280 -23.04 0.96 15.21
CA LEU A 280 -23.42 -0.39 15.60
C LEU A 280 -23.10 -0.57 17.09
N ARG A 281 -24.20 -0.67 17.85
CA ARG A 281 -24.32 -0.89 19.28
C ARG A 281 -23.18 -1.75 19.84
N ARG A 282 -22.24 -1.12 20.54
CA ARG A 282 -21.38 -1.83 21.49
C ARG A 282 -22.21 -2.08 22.74
N LYS A 283 -22.66 -3.32 22.94
CA LYS A 283 -22.96 -3.80 24.29
C LYS A 283 -21.66 -3.77 25.08
N GLU A 284 -21.76 -3.16 26.25
CA GLU A 284 -20.74 -3.06 27.28
C GLU A 284 -20.18 -4.44 27.61
N ILE A 285 -18.87 -4.52 27.76
CA ILE A 285 -18.27 -5.43 28.73
C ILE A 285 -17.32 -4.57 29.54
N MET A 286 -17.83 -4.07 30.66
CA MET A 286 -17.02 -3.65 31.80
C MET A 286 -16.38 -4.90 32.40
N TRP A 287 -15.09 -4.84 32.71
CA TRP A 287 -14.56 -5.59 33.84
C TRP A 287 -13.90 -4.60 34.78
N ARG A 288 -14.49 -4.51 35.98
CA ARG A 288 -13.82 -4.03 37.19
C ARG A 288 -13.11 -5.25 37.80
N ALA A 289 -11.93 -4.98 38.36
CA ALA A 289 -11.16 -5.73 39.36
C ALA A 289 -11.09 -7.26 39.21
#